data_AF-A0A8S4RSA4-F1
#
_entry.id   AF-A0A8S4RSA4-F1
#
_cell.length_a   1.000
_cell.length_b   1.000
_cell.length_c   1.000
_cell.angle_alpha   90.00
_cell.angle_beta   90.00
_cell.angle_gamma   90.00
#
_symmetry.space_group_name_H-M   'P 1'
#
loop_
_entity.id
_entity.type
_entity.pdbx_description
1 polymer ?
#
loop_
_entity_poly.entity_id
_entity_poly.type
_entity_poly.pdbx_seq_one_letter_code
_entity_poly.pdbx_strand_id
1 'polypeptide(L)'
;MSKAKKTVVWEDREVLFDLPFNYLRLRLGEKVFDRIEPIEDTKAIGLNCFISTSTKVVNSGLRGATQALNVLAGYSNNRYEFVFTNLAPNCVRHYTSVVGVHKAYAASRMYRDLKLRGPFIQNKQLRVLPLEKLCLVEHGLWNLSSESGNLGTMVVSNVRIVWYADVNDAFNVSMPYITIESITIRNSKFGDALVIVIRAACGGYVLGFRADPLDRLVPLLKELQTLHQAYTEKPVLGVEMNWGSEVAKPWQDELEDLEEIGEPRGEMGPSLYLASQQSHNKDDMDVQPVYSSYLGLAIEPLKQGFTLKSLFEVQTST
;
A
#
# COMPACT_ATOMS: atom_id res chain seq x y z
N MET A 1 -11.52 8.15 25.64
CA MET A 1 -11.18 8.54 24.26
C MET A 1 -12.37 8.24 23.35
N SER A 2 -12.76 9.18 22.51
CA SER A 2 -14.07 9.23 21.85
C SER A 2 -14.27 8.11 20.82
N LYS A 3 -15.53 7.67 20.67
CA LYS A 3 -16.02 6.63 19.75
C LYS A 3 -15.80 6.94 18.24
N ALA A 4 -15.07 7.99 17.88
CA ALA A 4 -14.95 8.51 16.51
C ALA A 4 -13.80 7.93 15.67
N LYS A 5 -12.90 7.09 16.23
CA LYS A 5 -11.77 6.50 15.48
C LYS A 5 -12.05 5.13 14.85
N LYS A 6 -13.27 4.57 14.95
CA LYS A 6 -13.59 3.20 14.49
C LYS A 6 -13.63 2.99 12.97
N THR A 7 -13.47 4.03 12.15
CA THR A 7 -13.69 3.96 10.70
C THR A 7 -12.42 4.04 9.85
N VAL A 8 -11.24 4.19 10.47
CA VAL A 8 -9.98 4.22 9.72
C VAL A 8 -9.41 2.80 9.66
N VAL A 9 -9.09 2.33 8.44
CA VAL A 9 -8.39 1.06 8.22
C VAL A 9 -6.93 1.28 8.56
N TRP A 10 -6.48 0.63 9.62
CA TRP A 10 -5.09 0.71 10.08
C TRP A 10 -4.34 -0.61 9.82
N GLU A 11 -5.08 -1.72 9.77
CA GLU A 11 -4.55 -3.09 9.78
C GLU A 11 -3.60 -3.38 8.60
N ASP A 12 -3.84 -2.76 7.43
CA ASP A 12 -2.97 -2.89 6.26
C ASP A 12 -1.93 -1.77 6.14
N ARG A 13 -2.02 -0.69 6.93
CA ARG A 13 -1.30 0.58 6.73
C ARG A 13 -0.33 0.97 7.84
N GLU A 14 -0.36 0.28 8.97
CA GLU A 14 0.46 0.61 10.13
C GLU A 14 1.31 -0.57 10.60
N VAL A 15 2.35 -0.24 11.36
CA VAL A 15 3.19 -1.19 12.08
C VAL A 15 3.00 -0.92 13.56
N LEU A 16 2.38 -1.85 14.28
CA LEU A 16 2.02 -1.69 15.70
C LEU A 16 2.59 -2.84 16.55
N PHE A 17 2.99 -2.48 17.77
CA PHE A 17 3.60 -3.36 18.77
C PHE A 17 2.71 -3.43 20.01
N ASP A 18 2.84 -4.50 20.80
CA ASP A 18 2.20 -4.68 22.11
C ASP A 18 0.69 -4.40 22.10
N LEU A 19 0.02 -4.85 21.03
CA LEU A 19 -1.40 -4.63 20.86
C LEU A 19 -2.23 -5.48 21.85
N PRO A 20 -3.29 -4.91 22.47
CA PRO A 20 -4.24 -5.71 23.23
C PRO A 20 -4.87 -6.78 22.35
N PHE A 21 -5.17 -7.97 22.89
CA PHE A 21 -5.72 -9.10 22.14
C PHE A 21 -6.96 -8.77 21.29
N ASN A 22 -7.77 -7.80 21.71
CA ASN A 22 -8.93 -7.35 20.94
C ASN A 22 -8.58 -6.73 19.57
N TYR A 23 -7.36 -6.21 19.39
CA TYR A 23 -6.86 -5.67 18.13
C TYR A 23 -6.31 -6.76 17.20
N LEU A 24 -6.10 -7.98 17.69
CA LEU A 24 -5.70 -9.14 16.89
C LEU A 24 -6.90 -9.89 16.29
N ARG A 25 -8.13 -9.42 16.57
CA ARG A 25 -9.33 -9.97 15.94
C ARG A 25 -9.35 -9.54 14.47
N LEU A 26 -9.65 -10.50 13.61
CA LEU A 26 -9.84 -10.22 12.19
C LEU A 26 -10.90 -9.14 11.99
N ARG A 27 -10.56 -8.15 11.18
CA ARG A 27 -11.51 -7.19 10.65
C ARG A 27 -12.46 -7.89 9.67
N LEU A 28 -13.64 -7.31 9.47
CA LEU A 28 -14.52 -7.70 8.37
C LEU A 28 -13.75 -7.70 7.04
N GLY A 29 -13.84 -8.81 6.31
CA GLY A 29 -13.14 -9.04 5.04
C GLY A 29 -11.72 -9.61 5.17
N GLU A 30 -11.11 -9.57 6.36
CA GLU A 30 -9.85 -10.26 6.61
C GLU A 30 -10.04 -11.76 6.80
N LYS A 31 -9.02 -12.52 6.43
CA LYS A 31 -8.99 -13.98 6.55
C LYS A 31 -7.58 -14.44 6.90
N VAL A 32 -7.48 -15.50 7.68
CA VAL A 32 -6.21 -16.17 7.95
C VAL A 32 -5.84 -17.02 6.73
N PHE A 33 -4.66 -16.79 6.17
CA PHE A 33 -4.12 -17.61 5.08
C PHE A 33 -3.27 -18.77 5.58
N ASP A 34 -2.55 -18.57 6.68
CA ASP A 34 -1.65 -19.55 7.26
C ASP A 34 -1.41 -19.24 8.75
N ARG A 35 -0.96 -20.23 9.52
CA ARG A 35 -0.66 -20.10 10.96
C ARG A 35 0.53 -20.98 11.33
N ILE A 36 1.46 -20.42 12.10
CA ILE A 36 2.61 -21.13 12.66
C ILE A 36 2.46 -21.20 14.17
N GLU A 37 2.78 -22.35 14.75
CA GLU A 37 2.91 -22.53 16.20
C GLU A 37 4.26 -23.19 16.52
N PRO A 38 4.88 -22.86 17.67
CA PRO A 38 4.42 -21.92 18.70
C PRO A 38 4.73 -20.45 18.37
N ILE A 39 3.92 -19.53 18.90
CA ILE A 39 4.08 -18.08 18.72
C ILE A 39 4.88 -17.54 19.91
N GLU A 40 6.10 -17.03 19.68
CA GLU A 40 6.94 -16.43 20.73
C GLU A 40 6.60 -14.95 21.00
N ASP A 41 6.15 -14.22 19.96
CA ASP A 41 5.89 -12.79 20.01
C ASP A 41 4.73 -12.42 19.06
N THR A 42 3.96 -11.39 19.42
CA THR A 42 2.82 -10.89 18.63
C THR A 42 3.09 -9.49 18.12
N LYS A 43 3.44 -9.37 16.84
CA LYS A 43 3.62 -8.09 16.12
C LYS A 43 2.61 -7.96 14.99
N ALA A 44 2.02 -6.78 14.83
CA ALA A 44 1.11 -6.50 13.72
C ALA A 44 1.80 -5.61 12.69
N ILE A 45 2.00 -6.14 11.49
CA ILE A 45 2.68 -5.45 10.39
C ILE A 45 1.74 -5.41 9.19
N GLY A 46 1.25 -4.22 8.84
CA GLY A 46 0.37 -4.05 7.69
C GLY A 46 1.06 -4.36 6.37
N LEU A 47 0.37 -5.06 5.46
CA LEU A 47 0.93 -5.47 4.16
C LEU A 47 1.27 -4.29 3.24
N ASN A 48 0.68 -3.11 3.43
CA ASN A 48 1.09 -1.90 2.71
C ASN A 48 2.43 -1.33 3.20
N CYS A 49 2.84 -1.67 4.42
CA CYS A 49 4.12 -1.25 4.98
C CYS A 49 5.29 -2.12 4.51
N PHE A 50 5.03 -3.29 3.92
CA PHE A 50 6.09 -4.17 3.44
C PHE A 50 6.88 -3.49 2.31
N ILE A 51 8.19 -3.44 2.47
CA ILE A 51 9.14 -2.98 1.45
C ILE A 51 9.73 -4.19 0.74
N SER A 52 10.27 -5.14 1.51
CA SER A 52 10.87 -6.36 0.97
C SER A 52 10.72 -7.54 1.93
N THR A 53 10.81 -8.73 1.36
CA THR A 53 10.77 -10.00 2.11
C THR A 53 11.87 -10.88 1.55
N SER A 54 12.74 -11.39 2.41
CA SER A 54 13.85 -12.27 2.01
C SER A 54 13.99 -13.43 3.01
N THR A 55 14.49 -14.57 2.53
CA THR A 55 14.83 -15.70 3.40
C THR A 55 16.34 -15.76 3.53
N LYS A 56 16.85 -15.76 4.76
CA LYS A 56 18.29 -15.86 5.04
C LYS A 56 18.55 -17.02 5.99
N VAL A 57 19.74 -17.61 5.89
CA VAL A 57 20.21 -18.57 6.90
C VAL A 57 20.84 -17.76 8.04
N VAL A 58 20.36 -17.95 9.26
CA VAL A 58 20.83 -17.27 10.47
C VAL A 58 21.25 -18.30 11.51
N ASN A 59 22.29 -17.99 12.28
CA ASN A 59 22.73 -18.85 13.39
C ASN A 59 21.94 -18.50 14.65
N SER A 60 21.04 -19.40 15.05
CA SER A 60 20.35 -19.32 16.33
C SER A 60 21.24 -19.86 17.45
N GLY A 61 21.37 -19.11 18.54
CA GLY A 61 22.14 -19.56 19.71
C GLY A 61 21.63 -20.86 20.33
N LEU A 62 20.37 -21.24 20.08
CA LEU A 62 19.75 -22.46 20.63
C LEU A 62 19.88 -23.68 19.72
N ARG A 63 20.04 -23.51 18.39
CA ARG A 63 19.93 -24.63 17.42
C ARG A 63 20.93 -24.59 16.25
N GLY A 64 21.84 -23.62 16.21
CA GLY A 64 22.76 -23.45 15.09
C GLY A 64 22.08 -22.82 13.87
N ALA A 65 22.56 -23.13 12.66
CA ALA A 65 22.07 -22.54 11.42
C ALA A 65 20.61 -22.93 11.13
N THR A 66 19.72 -21.93 11.07
CA THR A 66 18.30 -22.08 10.73
C THR A 66 17.89 -21.05 9.67
N GLN A 67 16.85 -21.35 8.89
CA GLN A 67 16.28 -20.35 7.97
C GLN A 67 15.38 -19.38 8.73
N ALA A 68 15.52 -18.09 8.44
CA ALA A 68 14.65 -17.03 8.94
C ALA A 68 14.05 -16.20 7.81
N LEU A 69 12.80 -15.79 8.01
CA LEU A 69 12.14 -14.80 7.18
C LEU A 69 12.49 -13.41 7.69
N ASN A 70 13.07 -12.61 6.81
CA ASN A 70 13.35 -11.21 7.06
C ASN A 70 12.32 -10.35 6.30
N VAL A 71 11.59 -9.52 7.05
CA VAL A 71 10.61 -8.57 6.53
C VAL A 71 11.12 -7.16 6.83
N LEU A 72 11.40 -6.40 5.76
CA LEU A 72 11.67 -4.97 5.87
C LEU A 72 10.35 -4.22 5.67
N ALA A 73 9.99 -3.37 6.63
CA ALA A 73 8.78 -2.56 6.58
C ALA A 73 9.09 -1.07 6.79
N GLY A 74 8.36 -0.21 6.08
CA GLY A 74 8.41 1.24 6.24
C GLY A 74 7.12 1.77 6.83
N TYR A 75 7.23 2.59 7.88
CA TYR A 75 6.08 3.29 8.46
C TYR A 75 6.51 4.59 9.13
N SER A 76 5.79 5.67 8.85
CA SER A 76 6.02 7.01 9.42
C SER A 76 7.49 7.47 9.35
N ASN A 77 8.08 7.41 8.15
CA ASN A 77 9.50 7.68 7.84
C ASN A 77 10.54 6.76 8.51
N ASN A 78 10.09 5.81 9.35
CA ASN A 78 10.97 4.83 9.97
C ASN A 78 11.01 3.53 9.15
N ARG A 79 12.17 2.88 9.14
CA ARG A 79 12.36 1.54 8.59
C ARG A 79 12.53 0.56 9.75
N TYR A 80 11.79 -0.54 9.68
CA TYR A 80 11.78 -1.61 10.65
C TYR A 80 12.23 -2.90 9.96
N GLU A 81 13.14 -3.63 10.61
CA GLU A 81 13.56 -4.95 10.16
C GLU A 81 13.03 -6.00 11.14
N PHE A 82 12.30 -6.98 10.62
CA PHE A 82 11.73 -8.07 11.41
C PHE A 82 12.32 -9.39 10.96
N VAL A 83 12.93 -10.12 11.88
CA VAL A 83 13.50 -11.44 11.64
C VAL A 83 12.65 -12.48 12.36
N PHE A 84 12.03 -13.38 11.60
CA PHE A 84 11.22 -14.48 12.10
C PHE A 84 11.94 -15.80 11.86
N THR A 85 12.41 -16.42 12.94
CA THR A 85 13.01 -17.75 12.90
C THR A 85 11.95 -18.82 13.11
N ASN A 86 11.81 -19.76 12.17
CA ASN A 86 10.95 -20.91 12.40
C ASN A 86 11.63 -21.92 13.35
N LEU A 87 10.98 -22.20 14.47
CA LEU A 87 11.42 -23.19 15.44
C LEU A 87 11.13 -24.64 14.99
N ALA A 88 10.32 -24.85 13.95
CA ALA A 88 10.04 -26.15 13.37
C ALA A 88 10.76 -26.29 12.01
N PRO A 89 11.88 -27.03 11.92
CA PRO A 89 12.71 -27.09 10.70
C PRO A 89 12.01 -27.72 9.49
N ASN A 90 10.91 -28.45 9.70
CA ASN A 90 10.23 -29.21 8.66
C ASN A 90 9.13 -28.41 7.92
N CYS A 91 8.85 -27.16 8.31
CA CYS A 91 7.73 -26.40 7.74
C CYS A 91 8.14 -25.01 7.21
N VAL A 92 8.77 -24.96 6.04
CA VAL A 92 9.14 -23.68 5.37
C VAL A 92 8.01 -23.07 4.52
N ARG A 93 6.87 -23.76 4.40
CA ARG A 93 5.69 -23.31 3.62
C ARG A 93 5.19 -21.93 4.04
N HIS A 94 5.40 -21.55 5.28
CA HIS A 94 4.91 -20.27 5.79
C HIS A 94 5.67 -19.08 5.17
N TYR A 95 6.96 -19.25 4.85
CA TYR A 95 7.74 -18.21 4.17
C TYR A 95 7.21 -17.95 2.77
N THR A 96 6.92 -19.02 2.01
CA THR A 96 6.31 -18.90 0.69
C THR A 96 4.91 -18.31 0.76
N SER A 97 4.16 -18.60 1.83
CA SER A 97 2.84 -18.02 2.07
C SER A 97 2.88 -16.52 2.32
N VAL A 98 3.79 -16.03 3.17
CA VAL A 98 3.93 -14.59 3.42
C VAL A 98 4.29 -13.85 2.14
N VAL A 99 5.25 -14.38 1.37
CA VAL A 99 5.64 -13.81 0.07
C VAL A 99 4.47 -13.84 -0.92
N GLY A 100 3.73 -14.96 -0.99
CA GLY A 100 2.56 -15.12 -1.85
C GLY A 100 1.45 -14.13 -1.52
N VAL A 101 1.11 -13.98 -0.23
CA VAL A 101 0.13 -13.01 0.25
C VAL A 101 0.58 -11.58 -0.05
N HIS A 102 1.85 -11.24 0.17
CA HIS A 102 2.37 -9.91 -0.14
C HIS A 102 2.26 -9.59 -1.64
N LYS A 103 2.59 -10.55 -2.53
CA LYS A 103 2.40 -10.40 -3.98
C LYS A 103 0.91 -10.24 -4.35
N ALA A 104 0.04 -11.09 -3.82
CA ALA A 104 -1.41 -11.01 -4.06
C ALA A 104 -2.00 -9.70 -3.55
N TYR A 105 -1.51 -9.20 -2.42
CA TYR A 105 -1.83 -7.88 -1.90
C TYR A 105 -1.40 -6.82 -2.91
N ALA A 106 -0.12 -6.74 -3.30
CA ALA A 106 0.36 -5.73 -4.25
C ALA A 106 -0.44 -5.73 -5.58
N ALA A 107 -0.78 -6.90 -6.12
CA ALA A 107 -1.53 -7.05 -7.37
C ALA A 107 -3.00 -6.60 -7.27
N SER A 108 -3.59 -6.58 -6.07
CA SER A 108 -5.01 -6.27 -5.84
C SER A 108 -5.26 -4.84 -5.34
N ARG A 109 -4.30 -3.92 -5.46
CA ARG A 109 -4.45 -2.54 -4.93
C ARG A 109 -5.67 -1.78 -5.47
N MET A 110 -6.14 -2.10 -6.68
CA MET A 110 -7.34 -1.47 -7.28
C MET A 110 -8.64 -1.70 -6.49
N TYR A 111 -8.67 -2.66 -5.55
CA TYR A 111 -9.81 -2.88 -4.65
C TYR A 111 -9.86 -1.91 -3.46
N ARG A 112 -8.78 -1.16 -3.19
CA ARG A 112 -8.66 -0.39 -1.94
C ARG A 112 -7.90 0.92 -2.02
N ASP A 113 -7.20 1.17 -3.13
CA ASP A 113 -6.54 2.44 -3.38
C ASP A 113 -7.34 3.29 -4.36
N LEU A 114 -7.56 4.56 -4.01
CA LEU A 114 -8.04 5.57 -4.95
C LEU A 114 -7.02 5.72 -6.09
N LYS A 115 -7.50 5.70 -7.34
CA LYS A 115 -6.67 5.95 -8.52
C LYS A 115 -7.25 7.05 -9.38
N LEU A 116 -6.42 8.04 -9.66
CA LEU A 116 -6.68 9.11 -10.63
C LEU A 116 -5.88 8.81 -11.90
N ARG A 117 -6.49 9.03 -13.07
CA ARG A 117 -5.83 8.89 -14.39
C ARG A 117 -5.14 7.53 -14.56
N GLY A 118 -5.85 6.46 -14.21
CA GLY A 118 -5.31 5.09 -14.25
C GLY A 118 -5.65 4.36 -15.55
N PRO A 119 -4.87 3.32 -15.92
CA PRO A 119 -5.08 2.53 -17.13
C PRO A 119 -6.10 1.39 -16.89
N PHE A 120 -7.29 1.74 -16.41
CA PHE A 120 -8.36 0.77 -16.13
C PHE A 120 -9.57 0.90 -17.09
N ILE A 121 -9.52 1.85 -18.02
CA ILE A 121 -10.47 1.94 -19.13
C ILE A 121 -9.75 1.52 -20.41
N GLN A 122 -10.37 0.63 -21.19
CA GLN A 122 -9.86 0.19 -22.49
C GLN A 122 -11.04 0.14 -23.46
N ASN A 123 -10.92 0.79 -24.62
CA ASN A 123 -11.97 0.85 -25.64
C ASN A 123 -13.34 1.30 -25.07
N LYS A 124 -13.35 2.35 -24.24
CA LYS A 124 -14.54 2.86 -23.53
C LYS A 124 -15.27 1.83 -22.65
N GLN A 125 -14.57 0.77 -22.24
CA GLN A 125 -15.07 -0.23 -21.30
C GLN A 125 -14.17 -0.31 -20.07
N LEU A 126 -14.77 -0.56 -18.90
CA LEU A 126 -14.04 -0.78 -17.66
C LEU A 126 -13.39 -2.16 -17.69
N ARG A 127 -12.09 -2.22 -17.41
CA ARG A 127 -11.40 -3.47 -17.12
C ARG A 127 -11.81 -3.97 -15.73
N VAL A 128 -12.71 -4.94 -15.73
CA VAL A 128 -13.28 -5.56 -14.53
C VAL A 128 -12.22 -6.36 -13.78
N LEU A 129 -12.16 -6.19 -12.45
CA LEU A 129 -11.27 -6.96 -11.57
C LEU A 129 -11.82 -8.39 -11.33
N PRO A 130 -11.01 -9.37 -10.89
CA PRO A 130 -11.44 -10.78 -10.77
C PRO A 130 -12.72 -11.04 -9.97
N LEU A 131 -12.94 -10.30 -8.87
CA LEU A 131 -14.09 -10.39 -7.97
C LEU A 131 -15.09 -9.23 -8.15
N GLU A 132 -14.87 -8.39 -9.17
CA GLU A 132 -15.71 -7.25 -9.47
C GLU A 132 -16.90 -7.68 -10.32
N LYS A 133 -18.09 -7.23 -9.92
CA LYS A 133 -19.36 -7.44 -10.62
C LYS A 133 -19.97 -6.07 -10.87
N LEU A 134 -20.25 -5.78 -12.13
CA LEU A 134 -20.90 -4.53 -12.53
C LEU A 134 -22.35 -4.53 -12.03
N CYS A 135 -22.79 -3.41 -11.48
CA CYS A 135 -24.13 -3.21 -10.94
C CYS A 135 -24.92 -2.24 -11.81
N LEU A 136 -24.34 -1.06 -12.10
CA LEU A 136 -24.98 -0.04 -12.92
C LEU A 136 -23.97 0.70 -13.80
N VAL A 137 -24.46 1.28 -14.89
CA VAL A 137 -23.72 2.19 -15.76
C VAL A 137 -24.60 3.40 -16.01
N GLU A 138 -24.12 4.57 -15.62
CA GLU A 138 -24.83 5.84 -15.74
C GLU A 138 -24.08 6.76 -16.69
N HIS A 139 -24.70 7.05 -17.83
CA HIS A 139 -24.15 7.90 -18.88
C HIS A 139 -24.56 9.36 -18.69
N GLY A 140 -23.72 10.26 -19.21
CA GLY A 140 -24.03 11.69 -19.27
C GLY A 140 -23.81 12.43 -17.95
N LEU A 141 -22.93 11.91 -17.09
CA LEU A 141 -22.58 12.53 -15.82
C LEU A 141 -21.43 13.51 -16.01
N TRP A 142 -21.70 14.77 -15.71
CA TRP A 142 -20.72 15.84 -15.72
C TRP A 142 -19.88 15.80 -14.44
N ASN A 143 -18.57 15.70 -14.57
CA ASN A 143 -17.65 15.96 -13.48
C ASN A 143 -17.46 17.47 -13.29
N LEU A 144 -17.57 17.95 -12.05
CA LEU A 144 -17.51 19.37 -11.67
C LEU A 144 -16.16 19.79 -11.08
N SER A 145 -15.12 18.98 -11.23
CA SER A 145 -13.77 19.30 -10.70
C SER A 145 -13.00 20.30 -11.56
N SER A 146 -13.47 20.56 -12.78
CA SER A 146 -12.90 21.54 -13.72
C SER A 146 -13.90 22.65 -14.03
N GLU A 147 -13.42 23.85 -14.37
CA GLU A 147 -14.26 25.03 -14.65
C GLU A 147 -15.27 24.83 -15.79
N SER A 148 -14.87 24.11 -16.84
CA SER A 148 -15.74 23.79 -17.98
C SER A 148 -16.64 22.57 -17.76
N GLY A 149 -16.39 21.80 -16.68
CA GLY A 149 -16.91 20.45 -16.51
C GLY A 149 -16.41 19.47 -17.60
N ASN A 150 -16.51 18.17 -17.32
CA ASN A 150 -16.26 17.13 -18.32
C ASN A 150 -17.42 16.14 -18.33
N LEU A 151 -17.99 15.90 -19.51
CA LEU A 151 -19.02 14.86 -19.70
C LEU A 151 -18.37 13.49 -19.67
N GLY A 152 -18.99 12.54 -18.97
CA GLY A 152 -18.48 11.20 -18.86
C GLY A 152 -19.52 10.17 -18.45
N THR A 153 -19.02 8.97 -18.24
CA THR A 153 -19.79 7.79 -17.84
C THR A 153 -19.32 7.33 -16.46
N MET A 154 -20.28 7.06 -15.56
CA MET A 154 -20.03 6.44 -14.27
C MET A 154 -20.37 4.95 -14.36
N VAL A 155 -19.44 4.10 -13.96
CA VAL A 155 -19.62 2.65 -13.85
C VAL A 155 -19.53 2.28 -12.38
N VAL A 156 -20.56 1.62 -11.87
CA VAL A 156 -20.64 1.24 -10.47
C VAL A 156 -20.61 -0.27 -10.37
N SER A 157 -19.73 -0.77 -9.53
CA SER A 157 -19.61 -2.19 -9.22
C SER A 157 -19.87 -2.46 -7.74
N ASN A 158 -19.78 -3.73 -7.36
CA ASN A 158 -19.81 -4.18 -5.97
C ASN A 158 -18.57 -3.78 -5.15
N VAL A 159 -17.48 -3.29 -5.76
CA VAL A 159 -16.22 -2.96 -5.04
C VAL A 159 -15.80 -1.50 -5.17
N ARG A 160 -16.19 -0.81 -6.23
CA ARG A 160 -15.77 0.57 -6.49
C ARG A 160 -16.73 1.32 -7.41
N ILE A 161 -16.65 2.63 -7.37
CA ILE A 161 -17.28 3.55 -8.31
C ILE A 161 -16.20 4.07 -9.25
N VAL A 162 -16.41 3.97 -10.55
CA VAL A 162 -15.50 4.50 -11.57
C VAL A 162 -16.20 5.57 -12.36
N TRP A 163 -15.51 6.65 -12.69
CA TRP A 163 -15.97 7.63 -13.68
C TRP A 163 -14.86 7.91 -14.67
N TYR A 164 -15.20 8.06 -15.95
CA TYR A 164 -14.26 8.46 -17.00
C TYR A 164 -14.93 9.43 -17.98
N ALA A 165 -14.16 10.35 -18.54
CA ALA A 165 -14.66 11.28 -19.54
C ALA A 165 -14.84 10.61 -20.92
N ASP A 166 -15.90 11.01 -21.61
CA ASP A 166 -16.27 10.41 -22.91
C ASP A 166 -15.35 10.88 -24.03
N VAL A 167 -14.81 12.10 -23.96
CA VAL A 167 -13.86 12.64 -24.95
C VAL A 167 -12.46 12.08 -24.70
N ASN A 168 -11.96 12.19 -23.47
CA ASN A 168 -10.62 11.74 -23.08
C ASN A 168 -10.71 10.74 -21.94
N ASP A 169 -10.62 9.45 -22.25
CA ASP A 169 -10.74 8.38 -21.26
C ASP A 169 -9.56 8.33 -20.27
N ALA A 170 -8.42 8.96 -20.57
CA ALA A 170 -7.33 9.15 -19.62
C ALA A 170 -7.72 10.08 -18.45
N PHE A 171 -8.75 10.92 -18.64
CA PHE A 171 -9.36 11.67 -17.54
C PHE A 171 -10.41 10.81 -16.85
N ASN A 172 -9.94 10.04 -15.87
CA ASN A 172 -10.75 9.08 -15.14
C ASN A 172 -10.39 9.02 -13.65
N VAL A 173 -11.29 8.43 -12.87
CA VAL A 173 -11.12 8.19 -11.44
C VAL A 173 -11.77 6.86 -11.05
N SER A 174 -11.07 6.08 -10.24
CA SER A 174 -11.56 4.84 -9.63
C SER A 174 -11.54 5.00 -8.12
N MET A 175 -12.72 4.90 -7.50
CA MET A 175 -13.01 5.15 -6.09
C MET A 175 -13.52 3.87 -5.42
N PRO A 176 -12.65 3.05 -4.82
CA PRO A 176 -13.09 1.90 -4.03
C PRO A 176 -13.91 2.33 -2.83
N TYR A 177 -14.95 1.57 -2.48
CA TYR A 177 -15.86 1.93 -1.39
C TYR A 177 -15.14 2.13 -0.05
N ILE A 178 -14.08 1.36 0.23
CA ILE A 178 -13.26 1.51 1.43
C ILE A 178 -12.63 2.91 1.58
N THR A 179 -12.38 3.60 0.46
CA THR A 179 -11.81 4.96 0.42
C THR A 179 -12.87 6.05 0.59
N ILE A 180 -14.14 5.73 0.39
CA ILE A 180 -15.24 6.69 0.43
C ILE A 180 -15.66 6.93 1.88
N GLU A 181 -15.82 8.19 2.24
CA GLU A 181 -16.34 8.63 3.53
C GLU A 181 -17.85 8.83 3.47
N SER A 182 -18.35 9.55 2.45
CA SER A 182 -19.78 9.80 2.29
C SER A 182 -20.15 10.07 0.82
N ILE A 183 -21.41 9.77 0.50
CA ILE A 183 -22.04 10.05 -0.79
C ILE A 183 -23.33 10.81 -0.48
N THR A 184 -23.43 12.05 -0.94
CA THR A 184 -24.55 12.96 -0.64
C THR A 184 -24.91 13.80 -1.85
N ILE A 185 -26.11 14.35 -1.91
CA ILE A 185 -26.43 15.44 -2.83
C ILE A 185 -26.26 16.76 -2.09
N ARG A 186 -25.59 17.72 -2.71
CA ARG A 186 -25.43 19.08 -2.21
C ARG A 186 -25.74 20.09 -3.28
N ASN A 187 -26.27 21.23 -2.87
CA ASN A 187 -26.48 22.35 -3.77
C ASN A 187 -25.12 22.95 -4.17
N SER A 188 -24.89 23.12 -5.47
CA SER A 188 -23.68 23.71 -6.03
C SER A 188 -24.01 24.98 -6.83
N LYS A 189 -22.98 25.72 -7.26
CA LYS A 189 -23.15 26.88 -8.17
C LYS A 189 -23.92 26.55 -9.45
N PHE A 190 -23.96 25.28 -9.85
CA PHE A 190 -24.53 24.81 -11.10
C PHE A 190 -25.78 23.92 -10.92
N GLY A 191 -26.44 24.04 -9.76
CA GLY A 191 -27.57 23.20 -9.35
C GLY A 191 -27.15 22.07 -8.40
N ASP A 192 -28.08 21.18 -8.08
CA ASP A 192 -27.80 20.04 -7.22
C ASP A 192 -26.78 19.09 -7.87
N ALA A 193 -25.82 18.63 -7.07
CA ALA A 193 -24.75 17.76 -7.50
C ALA A 193 -24.57 16.61 -6.51
N LEU A 194 -24.30 15.43 -7.04
CA LEU A 194 -23.82 14.28 -6.28
C LEU A 194 -22.37 14.55 -5.86
N VAL A 195 -22.13 14.55 -4.56
CA VAL A 195 -20.82 14.78 -3.95
C VAL A 195 -20.35 13.49 -3.28
N ILE A 196 -19.22 12.97 -3.77
CA ILE A 196 -18.48 11.85 -3.17
C ILE A 196 -17.28 12.43 -2.42
N VAL A 197 -17.24 12.21 -1.11
CA VAL A 197 -16.13 12.61 -0.25
C VAL A 197 -15.25 11.40 0.01
N ILE A 198 -13.96 11.52 -0.31
CA ILE A 198 -12.93 10.52 -0.02
C ILE A 198 -12.35 10.80 1.37
N ARG A 199 -12.10 9.75 2.15
CA ARG A 199 -11.51 9.84 3.49
C ARG A 199 -10.19 10.63 3.47
N ALA A 200 -9.92 11.38 4.52
CA ALA A 200 -8.68 12.15 4.68
C ALA A 200 -7.41 11.28 4.55
N ALA A 201 -7.42 10.07 5.11
CA ALA A 201 -6.31 9.12 5.00
C ALA A 201 -6.01 8.65 3.55
N CYS A 202 -6.94 8.87 2.62
CA CYS A 202 -6.83 8.51 1.21
C CYS A 202 -6.72 9.75 0.30
N GLY A 203 -6.39 10.92 0.87
CA GLY A 203 -6.15 12.17 0.13
C GLY A 203 -7.24 13.23 0.27
N GLY A 204 -8.39 12.93 0.91
CA GLY A 204 -9.39 13.94 1.25
C GLY A 204 -10.08 14.62 0.05
N TYR A 205 -10.12 13.95 -1.11
CA TYR A 205 -10.73 14.50 -2.32
C TYR A 205 -12.25 14.66 -2.18
N VAL A 206 -12.78 15.73 -2.77
CA VAL A 206 -14.22 15.98 -2.91
C VAL A 206 -14.56 16.02 -4.38
N LEU A 207 -15.36 15.05 -4.84
CA LEU A 207 -15.69 14.86 -6.25
C LEU A 207 -17.18 15.15 -6.47
N GLY A 208 -17.48 16.14 -7.31
CA GLY A 208 -18.83 16.56 -7.66
C GLY A 208 -19.26 16.05 -9.03
N PHE A 209 -20.48 15.52 -9.12
CA PHE A 209 -21.08 15.03 -10.35
C PHE A 209 -22.48 15.60 -10.54
N ARG A 210 -22.82 16.01 -11.77
CA ARG A 210 -24.15 16.50 -12.13
C ARG A 210 -24.74 15.65 -13.25
N ALA A 211 -26.01 15.31 -13.14
CA ALA A 211 -26.79 14.66 -14.19
C ALA A 211 -27.74 15.66 -14.85
N ASP A 212 -28.13 15.38 -16.09
CA ASP A 212 -29.19 16.07 -16.80
C ASP A 212 -30.14 15.01 -17.39
N PRO A 213 -31.44 14.96 -17.02
CA PRO A 213 -32.13 15.80 -16.03
C PRO A 213 -31.71 15.49 -14.57
N LEU A 214 -31.86 16.47 -13.67
CA LEU A 214 -31.45 16.40 -12.26
C LEU A 214 -32.16 15.30 -11.46
N ASP A 215 -33.38 14.92 -11.86
CA ASP A 215 -34.18 13.88 -11.18
C ASP A 215 -33.49 12.50 -11.15
N ARG A 216 -32.51 12.28 -12.04
CA ARG A 216 -31.68 11.05 -12.07
C ARG A 216 -30.72 10.93 -10.89
N LEU A 217 -30.37 12.04 -10.23
CA LEU A 217 -29.41 12.02 -9.12
C LEU A 217 -29.95 11.30 -7.88
N VAL A 218 -31.24 11.44 -7.60
CA VAL A 218 -31.88 10.83 -6.41
C VAL A 218 -31.87 9.31 -6.44
N PRO A 219 -32.31 8.62 -7.52
CA PRO A 219 -32.22 7.16 -7.60
C PRO A 219 -30.76 6.68 -7.60
N LEU A 220 -29.87 7.37 -8.33
CA LEU A 220 -28.45 7.05 -8.35
C LEU A 220 -27.83 7.13 -6.94
N LEU A 221 -28.13 8.20 -6.18
CA LEU A 221 -27.66 8.35 -4.80
C LEU A 221 -28.09 7.16 -3.93
N LYS A 222 -29.36 6.75 -4.04
CA LYS A 222 -29.90 5.64 -3.25
C LYS A 222 -29.18 4.32 -3.56
N GLU A 223 -28.93 4.04 -4.84
CA GLU A 223 -28.20 2.85 -5.26
C GLU A 223 -26.74 2.87 -4.77
N LEU A 224 -26.05 4.00 -4.93
CA LEU A 224 -24.68 4.18 -4.46
C LEU A 224 -24.55 4.01 -2.94
N GLN A 225 -25.48 4.57 -2.17
CA GLN A 225 -25.49 4.42 -0.72
C GLN A 225 -25.79 2.98 -0.30
N THR A 226 -26.71 2.31 -0.98
CA THR A 226 -27.03 0.90 -0.71
C THR A 226 -25.82 -0.01 -0.97
N LEU A 227 -25.12 0.19 -2.09
CA LEU A 227 -23.91 -0.58 -2.43
C LEU A 227 -22.75 -0.26 -1.48
N HIS A 228 -22.56 1.00 -1.11
CA HIS A 228 -21.54 1.40 -0.14
C HIS A 228 -21.79 0.78 1.24
N GLN A 229 -23.06 0.75 1.70
CA GLN A 229 -23.43 0.08 2.94
C GLN A 229 -23.19 -1.43 2.85
N ALA A 230 -23.65 -2.09 1.78
CA ALA A 230 -23.46 -3.52 1.57
C ALA A 230 -21.95 -3.90 1.57
N TYR A 231 -21.11 -3.08 0.93
CA TYR A 231 -19.66 -3.26 0.97
C TYR A 231 -19.09 -3.10 2.39
N THR A 232 -19.60 -2.14 3.17
CA THR A 232 -19.14 -1.90 4.56
C THR A 232 -19.45 -3.09 5.47
N GLU A 233 -20.58 -3.77 5.25
CA GLU A 233 -20.97 -4.97 6.01
C GLU A 233 -20.12 -6.19 5.63
N LYS A 234 -19.78 -6.34 4.34
CA LYS A 234 -18.97 -7.47 3.85
C LYS A 234 -17.95 -7.00 2.78
N PRO A 235 -16.82 -6.41 3.20
CA PRO A 235 -15.87 -5.81 2.27
C PRO A 235 -15.11 -6.88 1.49
N VAL A 236 -14.91 -6.61 0.20
CA VAL A 236 -14.07 -7.41 -0.69
C VAL A 236 -12.74 -6.69 -0.85
N LEU A 237 -11.67 -7.25 -0.27
CA LEU A 237 -10.34 -6.64 -0.27
C LEU A 237 -9.47 -7.06 -1.47
N GLY A 238 -9.91 -8.06 -2.24
CA GLY A 238 -9.27 -8.51 -3.48
C GLY A 238 -8.07 -9.43 -3.33
N VAL A 239 -7.66 -9.77 -2.10
CA VAL A 239 -6.50 -10.64 -1.85
C VAL A 239 -6.91 -12.11 -1.95
N GLU A 240 -6.52 -12.75 -3.04
CA GLU A 240 -6.74 -14.18 -3.30
C GLU A 240 -5.40 -14.92 -3.42
N MET A 241 -5.33 -16.11 -2.82
CA MET A 241 -4.15 -16.96 -2.89
C MET A 241 -4.57 -18.30 -3.49
N ASN A 242 -4.21 -18.50 -4.76
CA ASN A 242 -4.46 -19.75 -5.45
C ASN A 242 -3.29 -20.67 -5.13
N TRP A 243 -3.54 -21.63 -4.24
CA TRP A 243 -2.58 -22.70 -3.93
C TRP A 243 -2.47 -23.76 -5.04
N GLY A 244 -3.21 -23.58 -6.14
CA GLY A 244 -3.30 -24.53 -7.25
C GLY A 244 -2.48 -24.10 -8.47
N SER A 245 -1.54 -24.98 -8.85
CA SER A 245 -0.93 -25.09 -10.18
C SER A 245 0.03 -23.98 -10.61
N GLU A 246 1.03 -23.64 -9.78
CA GLU A 246 2.32 -23.36 -10.41
C GLU A 246 2.85 -24.70 -10.91
N VAL A 247 2.66 -24.97 -12.21
CA VAL A 247 3.51 -25.94 -12.90
C VAL A 247 4.92 -25.47 -12.61
N ALA A 248 5.69 -26.29 -11.90
CA ALA A 248 7.09 -26.00 -11.61
C ALA A 248 7.73 -25.56 -12.93
N LYS A 249 8.02 -24.27 -13.07
CA LYS A 249 8.86 -23.83 -14.17
C LYS A 249 10.18 -24.56 -13.95
N PRO A 250 10.68 -25.33 -14.94
CA PRO A 250 12.02 -25.87 -14.83
C PRO A 250 12.93 -24.68 -14.52
N TRP A 251 13.70 -24.84 -13.45
CA TRP A 251 14.72 -23.87 -13.07
C TRP A 251 15.60 -23.66 -14.29
N GLN A 252 15.51 -22.48 -14.89
CA GLN A 252 16.57 -21.97 -15.75
C GLN A 252 17.43 -21.14 -14.82
N ASP A 253 18.63 -21.65 -14.55
CA ASP A 253 19.71 -20.89 -13.92
C ASP A 253 20.05 -19.72 -14.84
N GLU A 254 19.34 -18.59 -14.71
CA GLU A 254 19.85 -17.27 -15.09
C GLU A 254 20.47 -16.61 -13.86
N LEU A 255 21.33 -17.36 -13.17
CA LEU A 255 22.15 -16.91 -12.04
C LEU A 255 23.64 -16.77 -12.43
N GLU A 256 23.96 -16.89 -13.72
CA GLU A 256 25.27 -16.48 -14.23
C GLU A 256 25.23 -14.98 -14.51
N ASP A 257 26.14 -14.25 -13.85
CA ASP A 257 26.48 -12.83 -14.02
C ASP A 257 25.77 -11.79 -13.13
N LEU A 258 25.55 -12.11 -11.85
CA LEU A 258 25.73 -11.08 -10.82
C LEU A 258 27.04 -11.35 -10.10
N GLU A 259 28.12 -10.71 -10.56
CA GLU A 259 29.33 -10.57 -9.76
C GLU A 259 28.92 -10.01 -8.39
N GLU A 260 29.09 -10.84 -7.37
CA GLU A 260 29.02 -10.44 -5.98
C GLU A 260 30.10 -9.36 -5.81
N ILE A 261 29.69 -8.08 -5.82
CA ILE A 261 30.58 -7.00 -5.38
C ILE A 261 30.82 -7.29 -3.91
N GLY A 262 31.92 -8.01 -3.63
CA GLY A 262 32.36 -8.29 -2.28
C GLY A 262 32.44 -6.96 -1.56
N GLU A 263 31.67 -6.82 -0.49
CA GLU A 263 31.83 -5.69 0.42
C GLU A 263 33.33 -5.61 0.75
N PRO A 264 34.02 -4.49 0.44
CA PRO A 264 35.40 -4.36 0.86
C PRO A 264 35.37 -4.49 2.37
N ARG A 265 36.04 -5.54 2.88
CA ARG A 265 36.32 -5.77 4.30
C ARG A 265 37.29 -4.70 4.82
N GLY A 266 36.92 -3.43 4.66
CA GLY A 266 37.49 -2.32 5.39
C GLY A 266 36.73 -2.23 6.70
N GLU A 267 37.46 -2.26 7.81
CA GLU A 267 36.89 -1.94 9.11
C GLU A 267 36.15 -0.60 9.00
N MET A 268 34.89 -0.57 9.43
CA MET A 268 34.11 0.67 9.49
C MET A 268 34.91 1.67 10.34
N GLY A 269 35.44 2.71 9.70
CA GLY A 269 36.19 3.75 10.41
C GLY A 269 35.33 4.35 11.52
N PRO A 270 35.93 4.82 12.63
CA PRO A 270 35.21 5.36 13.79
C PRO A 270 34.16 6.43 13.40
N SER A 271 34.45 7.19 12.36
CA SER A 271 33.63 8.27 11.81
C SER A 271 32.32 7.79 11.18
N LEU A 272 32.34 6.66 10.47
CA LEU A 272 31.15 6.10 9.79
C LEU A 272 30.23 5.40 10.80
N TYR A 273 30.82 4.73 11.78
CA TYR A 273 30.12 4.09 12.90
C TYR A 273 29.46 5.11 13.84
N LEU A 274 30.13 6.22 14.15
CA LEU A 274 29.54 7.34 14.90
C LEU A 274 28.38 7.99 14.14
N ALA A 275 28.49 8.16 12.81
CA ALA A 275 27.43 8.73 12.00
C ALA A 275 26.16 7.87 11.96
N SER A 276 26.29 6.53 11.94
CA SER A 276 25.18 5.57 11.95
C SER A 276 24.53 5.42 13.33
N GLN A 277 25.29 5.54 14.43
CA GLN A 277 24.70 5.55 15.77
C GLN A 277 23.92 6.83 16.03
N GLN A 278 24.39 7.96 15.50
CA GLN A 278 23.73 9.26 15.64
C GLN A 278 22.49 9.41 14.75
N SER A 279 22.29 8.57 13.73
CA SER A 279 21.06 8.57 12.90
C SER A 279 19.87 7.86 13.54
N HIS A 280 20.05 7.28 14.73
CA HIS A 280 18.96 6.76 15.55
C HIS A 280 18.36 7.81 16.51
N ASN A 281 18.84 9.06 16.46
CA ASN A 281 18.23 10.15 17.22
C ASN A 281 16.94 10.64 16.55
N LYS A 282 15.92 10.90 17.36
CA LYS A 282 14.56 11.33 16.95
C LYS A 282 14.50 12.62 16.12
N ASP A 283 15.58 13.39 16.07
CA ASP A 283 15.65 14.68 15.37
C ASP A 283 15.88 14.53 13.85
N ASP A 284 16.24 13.33 13.34
CA ASP A 284 16.49 13.07 11.91
C ASP A 284 15.20 12.77 11.09
N MET A 285 14.01 12.88 11.68
CA MET A 285 12.76 12.47 11.01
C MET A 285 12.29 13.39 9.86
N ASP A 286 12.83 14.60 9.74
CA ASP A 286 12.42 15.63 8.76
C ASP A 286 13.61 16.32 8.07
N VAL A 287 14.70 15.60 7.79
CA VAL A 287 15.83 16.19 7.08
C VAL A 287 15.50 16.31 5.58
N GLN A 288 15.29 17.54 5.10
CA GLN A 288 15.01 17.78 3.69
C GLN A 288 16.27 17.54 2.83
N PRO A 289 16.15 16.82 1.70
CA PRO A 289 17.29 16.58 0.82
C PRO A 289 17.79 17.90 0.21
N VAL A 290 19.11 18.05 0.11
CA VAL A 290 19.79 19.21 -0.46
C VAL A 290 20.54 18.83 -1.73
N TYR A 291 20.66 19.77 -2.67
CA TYR A 291 21.42 19.53 -3.89
C TYR A 291 22.93 19.58 -3.60
N SER A 292 23.63 18.49 -3.94
CA SER A 292 25.09 18.45 -3.95
C SER A 292 25.61 18.80 -5.33
N SER A 293 26.25 19.97 -5.46
CA SER A 293 26.95 20.36 -6.70
C SER A 293 28.13 19.45 -7.02
N TYR A 294 28.71 18.77 -6.01
CA TYR A 294 29.83 17.86 -6.19
C TYR A 294 29.42 16.55 -6.88
N LEU A 295 28.26 16.00 -6.50
CA LEU A 295 27.73 14.76 -7.10
C LEU A 295 26.75 15.02 -8.26
N GLY A 296 26.20 16.24 -8.35
CA GLY A 296 25.08 16.53 -9.22
C GLY A 296 23.77 15.87 -8.79
N LEU A 297 23.67 15.43 -7.53
CA LEU A 297 22.57 14.65 -6.98
C LEU A 297 21.94 15.34 -5.76
N ALA A 298 20.67 15.04 -5.50
CA ALA A 298 20.05 15.35 -4.21
C ALA A 298 20.58 14.36 -3.15
N ILE A 299 21.09 14.88 -2.04
CA ILE A 299 21.64 14.10 -0.93
C ILE A 299 21.00 14.53 0.39
N GLU A 300 21.13 13.69 1.40
CA GLU A 300 20.89 14.12 2.77
C GLU A 300 21.92 15.21 3.16
N PRO A 301 21.50 16.28 3.85
CA PRO A 301 22.38 17.25 4.47
C PRO A 301 23.52 16.60 5.26
N LEU A 302 24.75 17.01 4.96
CA LEU A 302 25.91 16.52 5.69
C LEU A 302 25.86 17.02 7.13
N LYS A 303 26.13 16.12 8.08
CA LYS A 303 26.33 16.48 9.49
C LYS A 303 27.50 17.46 9.60
N GLN A 304 27.42 18.39 10.55
CA GLN A 304 28.47 19.39 10.76
C GLN A 304 29.84 18.72 10.93
N GLY A 305 30.84 19.21 10.20
CA GLY A 305 32.21 18.68 10.22
C GLY A 305 32.50 17.57 9.20
N PHE A 306 31.50 17.06 8.48
CA PHE A 306 31.69 16.06 7.43
C PHE A 306 31.64 16.67 6.03
N THR A 307 32.51 16.16 5.15
CA THR A 307 32.48 16.40 3.70
C THR A 307 32.20 15.08 2.97
N LEU A 308 31.66 15.14 1.76
CA LEU A 308 31.45 13.93 0.93
C LEU A 308 32.75 13.15 0.71
N LYS A 309 33.85 13.87 0.51
CA LYS A 309 35.17 13.28 0.33
C LYS A 309 35.62 12.51 1.58
N SER A 310 35.46 13.10 2.77
CA SER A 310 35.83 12.44 4.03
C SER A 310 34.94 11.24 4.38
N LEU A 311 33.70 11.19 3.87
CA LEU A 311 32.82 10.03 4.05
C LEU A 311 33.15 8.90 3.07
N PHE A 312 33.70 9.24 1.90
CA PHE A 312 34.02 8.29 0.85
C PHE A 312 35.42 7.68 1.01
N GLU A 313 36.39 8.45 1.50
CA GLU A 313 37.75 7.99 1.71
C GLU A 313 37.85 7.10 2.96
N VAL A 314 38.27 5.85 2.77
CA VAL A 314 38.59 4.96 3.88
C VAL A 314 39.90 5.44 4.50
N GLN A 315 39.85 5.93 5.74
CA GLN A 315 41.07 6.23 6.49
C GLN A 315 41.80 4.93 6.81
N THR A 316 42.80 4.57 6.02
CA THR A 316 43.74 3.51 6.38
C THR A 316 44.65 4.04 7.48
N SER A 317 44.39 3.64 8.72
CA SER A 317 45.31 3.86 9.83
C SER A 317 46.60 3.06 9.57
N THR A 318 47.67 3.75 9.17
CA THR A 318 49.05 3.27 9.31
C THR A 318 49.49 3.24 10.75
#